data_AF-A0A1C5QDE4-F1
#
_entry.id   AF-A0A1C5QDE4-F1
#
_cell.length_a   1.000
_cell.length_b   1.000
_cell.length_c   1.000
_cell.angle_alpha   90.00
_cell.angle_beta   90.00
_cell.angle_gamma   90.00
#
_symmetry.space_group_name_H-M   'P 1'
#
loop_
_entity.id
_entity.type
_entity.pdbx_description
1 polymer ?
#
loop_
_entity_poly.entity_id
_entity_poly.type
_entity_poly.pdbx_seq_one_letter_code
_entity_poly.pdbx_strand_id
1 'polypeptide(L)' 'MSHEYRILEQMLIKGQISRQEFKERIDIEYGKLEQELMNDEITPDEHVERYNALMELEPQSFGPPELHEHI' A
#
# COMPACT_ATOMS: atom_id res chain seq x y z
N MET A 1 -3.42 11.52 2.11
CA MET A 1 -3.12 10.07 2.09
C MET A 1 -2.67 9.45 3.42
N SER A 2 -2.02 10.13 4.37
CA SER A 2 -1.40 9.45 5.53
C SER A 2 -2.36 8.94 6.63
N HIS A 3 -3.67 9.28 6.61
CA HIS A 3 -4.54 9.01 7.76
C HIS A 3 -5.12 7.59 7.79
N GLU A 4 -5.64 7.09 6.67
CA GLU A 4 -6.28 5.76 6.60
C GLU A 4 -5.26 4.63 6.80
N TYR A 5 -4.07 4.82 6.25
CA TYR A 5 -2.95 3.91 6.39
C TYR A 5 -2.37 3.83 7.80
N ARG A 6 -2.26 4.97 8.50
CA ARG A 6 -1.91 4.99 9.93
C ARG A 6 -2.94 4.26 10.78
N ILE A 7 -4.22 4.26 10.37
CA ILE A 7 -5.25 3.51 11.08
C ILE A 7 -5.02 2.00 10.90
N LEU A 8 -4.76 1.53 9.67
CA LEU A 8 -4.43 0.13 9.39
C LEU A 8 -3.20 -0.36 10.16
N GLU A 9 -2.12 0.41 10.15
CA GLU A 9 -0.91 0.12 10.93
C GLU A 9 -1.21 0.05 12.44
N GLN A 10 -1.98 1.01 12.97
CA GLN A 10 -2.39 0.97 14.38
C GLN A 10 -3.27 -0.23 14.72
N MET A 11 -4.16 -0.65 13.82
CA MET A 11 -4.98 -1.84 14.02
C MET A 11 -4.10 -3.10 14.08
N LEU A 12 -3.05 -3.18 13.24
CA LEU A 12 -2.07 -4.27 13.30
C LEU A 12 -1.28 -4.25 14.62
N ILE A 13 -0.74 -3.09 15.02
CA ILE A 13 0.05 -2.92 16.26
C ILE A 13 -0.80 -3.26 17.50
N LYS A 14 -2.08 -2.88 17.50
CA LYS A 14 -3.03 -3.19 18.59
C LYS A 14 -3.50 -4.65 18.57
N GLY A 15 -3.09 -5.44 17.58
CA GLY A 15 -3.52 -6.84 17.40
C GLY A 15 -5.00 -6.97 17.03
N GLN A 16 -5.62 -5.91 16.50
CA GLN A 16 -7.02 -5.91 16.07
C GLN A 16 -7.21 -6.62 14.73
N ILE A 17 -6.17 -6.65 13.89
CA ILE A 17 -6.11 -7.41 12.64
C ILE A 17 -4.87 -8.28 12.63
N SER A 18 -4.94 -9.40 11.93
CA SER A 18 -3.77 -10.26 11.74
C SER A 18 -2.80 -9.66 10.72
N ARG A 19 -1.56 -10.13 10.71
CA ARG A 19 -0.59 -9.79 9.64
C ARG A 19 -1.10 -10.19 8.26
N GLN A 20 -1.80 -11.31 8.16
CA GLN A 20 -2.39 -11.77 6.90
C GLN A 20 -3.49 -10.82 6.43
N GLU A 21 -4.39 -10.44 7.34
CA GLU A 21 -5.46 -9.49 7.03
C GLU A 21 -4.91 -8.10 6.68
N PHE A 22 -3.83 -7.66 7.34
CA PHE A 22 -3.13 -6.44 6.96
C PHE A 22 -2.59 -6.53 5.53
N LYS A 23 -1.92 -7.64 5.19
CA LYS A 23 -1.41 -7.88 3.83
C LYS A 23 -2.52 -7.88 2.79
N GLU A 24 -3.60 -8.63 3.03
CA GLU A 24 -4.74 -8.70 2.10
C GLU A 24 -5.37 -7.31 1.86
N ARG A 25 -5.43 -6.46 2.89
CA ARG A 25 -5.94 -5.09 2.73
C ARG A 25 -4.99 -4.20 1.95
N ILE A 26 -3.68 -4.33 2.14
CA ILE A 26 -2.68 -3.61 1.33
C ILE A 26 -2.73 -4.07 -0.13
N ASP A 27 -2.83 -5.38 -0.37
CA ASP A 27 -2.96 -5.95 -1.73
C ASP A 27 -4.22 -5.42 -2.46
N ILE A 28 -5.34 -5.28 -1.74
CA ILE A 28 -6.57 -4.67 -2.29
C ILE A 28 -6.35 -3.19 -2.67
N GLU A 29 -5.66 -2.42 -1.84
CA GLU A 29 -5.38 -1.01 -2.13
C GLU A 29 -4.43 -0.85 -3.33
N TYR A 30 -3.44 -1.73 -3.48
CA TYR A 30 -2.62 -1.77 -4.70
C TYR A 30 -3.47 -2.05 -5.95
N GLY A 31 -4.35 -3.06 -5.90
CA GLY A 31 -5.22 -3.38 -7.04
C GLY A 31 -6.20 -2.26 -7.40
N LYS A 32 -6.65 -1.46 -6.43
CA LYS A 32 -7.44 -0.25 -6.69
C LYS A 32 -6.60 0.83 -7.35
N LEU A 33 -5.39 1.07 -6.85
CA LEU A 33 -4.48 2.07 -7.40
C LEU A 33 -4.13 1.79 -8.86
N GLU A 34 -3.91 0.52 -9.21
CA GLU A 34 -3.72 0.09 -10.59
C GLU A 34 -4.97 0.36 -11.45
N GLN A 35 -6.17 0.06 -10.93
CA GLN A 35 -7.43 0.36 -11.65
C GLN A 35 -7.65 1.85 -11.84
N GLU A 36 -7.38 2.68 -10.82
CA GLU A 36 -7.47 4.14 -10.91
C GLU A 36 -6.54 4.66 -12.02
N LEU A 37 -5.32 4.12 -12.13
CA LEU A 37 -4.38 4.47 -13.20
C LEU A 37 -4.90 4.03 -14.57
N MET A 38 -5.41 2.80 -14.69
CA MET A 38 -5.97 2.28 -15.95
C MET A 38 -7.22 3.04 -16.42
N ASN A 39 -7.98 3.60 -15.49
CA ASN A 39 -9.18 4.39 -15.76
C ASN A 39 -8.89 5.89 -16.00
N ASP A 40 -7.61 6.28 -16.03
CA ASP A 40 -7.17 7.69 -16.09
C ASP A 40 -7.71 8.56 -14.92
N GLU A 41 -8.07 7.94 -13.79
CA GLU A 41 -8.57 8.64 -12.60
C GLU A 41 -7.42 9.27 -11.79
N ILE A 42 -6.21 8.73 -11.91
CA ILE A 42 -4.97 9.28 -11.38
C ILE A 42 -3.90 9.34 -12.48
N THR A 43 -2.99 10.29 -12.35
CA THR A 43 -1.81 10.36 -13.23
C THR A 43 -0.76 9.32 -12.83
N PRO A 44 0.16 8.96 -13.74
CA PRO A 44 1.29 8.10 -13.40
C PRO A 44 2.14 8.63 -12.23
N ASP A 45 2.33 9.95 -12.14
CA ASP A 45 3.06 10.56 -11.02
C ASP A 45 2.32 10.38 -9.69
N GLU A 46 0.99 10.60 -9.67
CA GLU A 46 0.15 10.36 -8.49
C GLU A 46 0.11 8.88 -8.10
N HIS A 47 0.10 7.97 -9.07
CA HIS A 47 0.22 6.54 -8.83
C HIS A 47 1.54 6.22 -8.10
N VAL A 48 2.67 6.74 -8.59
CA VAL A 48 3.99 6.51 -7.95
C VAL A 48 4.02 7.05 -6.53
N GLU A 49 3.51 8.26 -6.28
CA GLU A 49 3.47 8.83 -4.93
C GLU A 49 2.62 8.00 -3.95
N ARG A 50 1.43 7.56 -4.39
CA ARG A 50 0.52 6.74 -3.58
C ARG A 50 1.05 5.33 -3.36
N TYR A 51 1.65 4.72 -4.38
CA TYR A 51 2.29 3.42 -4.30
C TYR A 51 3.45 3.44 -3.31
N ASN A 52 4.32 4.44 -3.39
CA ASN A 52 5.43 4.59 -2.44
C ASN A 52 4.92 4.80 -1.01
N ALA A 53 3.84 5.58 -0.82
CA ALA A 53 3.22 5.74 0.49
C ALA A 53 2.64 4.43 1.05
N LEU A 54 2.16 3.52 0.20
CA LEU A 54 1.75 2.16 0.59
C LEU A 54 2.94 1.30 0.99
N MET A 55 4.04 1.36 0.24
CA MET A 55 5.29 0.63 0.54
C MET A 55 5.94 1.11 1.85
N GLU A 56 5.85 2.40 2.17
CA GLU A 56 6.35 2.97 3.42
C GLU A 56 5.56 2.52 4.68
N LEU A 57 4.45 1.78 4.52
CA LEU A 57 3.70 1.15 5.61
C LEU A 57 4.08 -0.32 5.82
N GLU A 58 4.94 -0.86 4.96
CA GLU A 58 5.55 -2.16 5.12
C GLU A 58 6.81 -2.21 6.03
N PRO A 59 7.27 -1.18 6.78
CA PRO A 59 8.45 -1.33 7.59
C PRO A 59 8.04 -2.06 8.86
N GLN A 60 8.20 -3.40 8.87
CA GLN A 60 8.71 -4.22 10.00
C GLN A 60 8.34 -5.73 9.92
N SER A 61 8.24 -6.39 8.75
CA SER A 61 8.47 -7.86 8.75
C SER A 61 8.67 -8.57 7.40
N PHE A 62 8.41 -7.97 6.23
CA PHE A 62 8.28 -8.76 5.00
C PHE A 62 9.52 -8.88 4.11
N GLY A 63 10.67 -8.34 4.54
CA GLY A 63 11.91 -8.38 3.75
C GLY A 63 12.02 -7.19 2.79
N PRO A 64 13.16 -7.03 2.10
CA PRO A 64 13.38 -5.87 1.26
C PRO A 64 12.35 -5.81 0.13
N PRO A 65 11.83 -4.61 -0.20
CA PRO A 65 10.91 -4.44 -1.31
C PRO A 65 11.59 -4.87 -2.62
N GLU A 66 10.90 -5.70 -3.41
CA GLU A 66 11.34 -6.01 -4.76
C GLU A 66 11.20 -4.71 -5.56
N LEU A 67 12.33 -4.13 -5.98
CA LEU A 67 12.33 -2.94 -6.82
C LEU A 67 11.70 -3.31 -8.16
N HIS A 68 10.49 -2.82 -8.42
CA HIS A 68 9.91 -2.88 -9.75
C HIS A 68 10.75 -1.98 -10.68
N GLU A 69 11.74 -2.55 -11.36
CA GLU A 69 12.49 -1.87 -12.41
C GLU A 69 11.55 -1.63 -13.61
N HIS A 70 11.14 -0.39 -13.82
CA HIS A 70 10.50 0.03 -15.05
C HIS A 70 11.58 0.11 -16.17
N ILE A 71 11.56 -0.86 -17.10
CA ILE A 71 12.37 -0.87 -18.35
C ILE A 71 11.74 -0.04 -19.47
#